data_AF-A0A0C1JBC4-F1
#
_entry.id   AF-A0A0C1JBC4-F1
#
_cell.length_a   1.000
_cell.length_b   1.000
_cell.length_c   1.000
_cell.angle_alpha   90.00
_cell.angle_beta   90.00
_cell.angle_gamma   90.00
#
_symmetry.space_group_name_H-M   'P 1'
#
loop_
_entity.id
_entity.type
_entity.pdbx_description
1 polymer ?
#
loop_
_entity_poly.entity_id
_entity_poly.type
_entity_poly.pdbx_seq_one_letter_code
_entity_poly.pdbx_strand_id
1 'polypeptide(L)'
;MHFRHIDAVHDEACEIHNPGWNGETVSELTEAMALSLHPVSAALLVFSAIAVWRGNLWIALATSLFWSIWIAHIFVDDMMDDPRRTATDLGCIGHSTLFIGLAFALCAAMTLYTAYIRLRRSHLRRQ
;
A
#
# COMPACT_ATOMS: atom_id res chain seq x y z
N MET A 1 -5.90 -35.10 18.85
CA MET A 1 -7.02 -34.13 18.73
C MET A 1 -6.56 -32.69 18.48
N HIS A 2 -5.29 -32.34 18.72
CA HIS A 2 -4.80 -30.97 18.49
C HIS A 2 -4.70 -30.58 17.00
N PHE A 3 -4.23 -31.50 16.13
CA PHE A 3 -4.12 -31.28 14.68
C PHE A 3 -5.45 -30.87 14.01
N ARG A 4 -6.53 -31.61 14.28
CA ARG A 4 -7.82 -31.38 13.64
C ARG A 4 -8.46 -30.02 13.98
N HIS A 5 -8.04 -29.40 15.09
CA HIS A 5 -8.50 -28.06 15.46
C HIS A 5 -7.72 -26.96 14.74
N ILE A 6 -6.43 -27.20 14.44
CA ILE A 6 -5.59 -26.28 13.67
C ILE A 6 -6.08 -26.25 12.22
N ASP A 7 -6.32 -27.41 11.62
CA ASP A 7 -6.85 -27.52 10.25
C ASP A 7 -8.20 -26.79 10.11
N ALA A 8 -9.09 -26.93 11.09
CA ALA A 8 -10.36 -26.21 11.11
C ALA A 8 -10.15 -24.69 11.08
N VAL A 9 -9.30 -24.14 11.96
CA VAL A 9 -8.99 -22.69 12.04
C VAL A 9 -8.39 -22.14 10.73
N HIS A 10 -7.61 -22.96 10.01
CA HIS A 10 -7.01 -22.59 8.73
C HIS A 10 -8.07 -22.49 7.63
N ASP A 11 -8.99 -23.45 7.58
CA ASP A 11 -10.08 -23.49 6.60
C ASP A 11 -11.05 -22.31 6.80
N GLU A 12 -11.41 -21.95 8.04
CA GLU A 12 -12.28 -20.78 8.31
C GLU A 12 -11.63 -19.46 7.89
N ALA A 13 -10.33 -19.28 8.18
CA ALA A 13 -9.61 -18.06 7.82
C ALA A 13 -9.58 -17.85 6.30
N CYS A 14 -9.28 -18.90 5.52
CA CYS A 14 -9.24 -18.80 4.07
C CYS A 14 -10.65 -18.73 3.46
N GLU A 15 -11.66 -19.39 4.01
CA GLU A 15 -13.03 -19.31 3.50
C GLU A 15 -13.67 -17.91 3.71
N ILE A 16 -13.32 -17.21 4.79
CA ILE A 16 -13.79 -15.84 5.05
C ILE A 16 -13.23 -14.86 4.01
N HIS A 17 -11.95 -14.99 3.64
CA HIS A 17 -11.26 -14.01 2.81
C HIS A 17 -11.10 -14.40 1.33
N ASN A 18 -11.11 -15.69 1.03
CA ASN A 18 -10.97 -16.25 -0.32
C ASN A 18 -11.79 -17.55 -0.45
N PRO A 19 -13.14 -17.44 -0.49
CA PRO A 19 -14.02 -18.59 -0.49
C PRO A 19 -13.78 -19.49 -1.71
N GLY A 20 -13.61 -20.79 -1.48
CA GLY A 20 -13.30 -21.76 -2.54
C GLY A 20 -11.85 -21.74 -3.02
N TRP A 21 -10.91 -21.26 -2.21
CA TRP A 21 -9.48 -21.30 -2.49
C TRP A 21 -8.99 -22.72 -2.82
N ASN A 22 -8.20 -22.84 -3.89
CA ASN A 22 -7.72 -24.11 -4.44
C ASN A 22 -6.34 -24.56 -3.88
N GLY A 23 -5.79 -23.84 -2.90
CA GLY A 23 -4.46 -24.08 -2.34
C GLY A 23 -3.30 -23.41 -3.09
N GLU A 24 -3.56 -22.65 -4.15
CA GLU A 24 -2.53 -21.93 -4.90
C GLU A 24 -2.24 -20.56 -4.28
N THR A 25 -0.96 -20.25 -4.05
CA THR A 25 -0.56 -18.99 -3.41
C THR A 25 -0.95 -17.79 -4.26
N VAL A 26 -1.67 -16.84 -3.66
CA VAL A 26 -2.06 -15.59 -4.33
C VAL A 26 -0.82 -14.72 -4.57
N SER A 27 -0.67 -14.21 -5.80
CA SER A 27 0.48 -13.39 -6.18
C SER A 27 0.42 -12.00 -5.54
N GLU A 28 1.54 -11.55 -4.95
CA GLU A 28 1.72 -10.19 -4.43
C GLU A 28 1.47 -9.11 -5.49
N LEU A 29 1.71 -9.41 -6.77
CA LEU A 29 1.48 -8.48 -7.87
C LEU A 29 -0.02 -8.21 -8.07
N THR A 30 -0.83 -9.27 -8.03
CA THR A 30 -2.29 -9.16 -8.16
C THR A 30 -2.85 -8.36 -7.00
N GLU A 31 -2.36 -8.61 -5.79
CA GLU A 31 -2.75 -7.87 -4.59
C GLU A 31 -2.38 -6.39 -4.70
N ALA A 32 -1.17 -6.08 -5.17
CA ALA A 32 -0.74 -4.71 -5.36
C ALA A 32 -1.55 -3.97 -6.42
N MET A 33 -1.97 -4.65 -7.49
CA MET A 33 -2.87 -4.07 -8.49
C MET A 33 -4.26 -3.80 -7.90
N ALA A 34 -4.81 -4.75 -7.12
CA ALA A 34 -6.09 -4.57 -6.44
C ALA A 34 -6.05 -3.38 -5.46
N LEU A 35 -4.99 -3.30 -4.63
CA LEU A 35 -4.75 -2.18 -3.71
C LEU A 35 -4.55 -0.85 -4.44
N SER A 36 -3.94 -0.86 -5.63
CA SER A 36 -3.77 0.36 -6.45
C SER A 36 -5.09 0.87 -7.02
N LEU A 37 -6.01 -0.03 -7.34
CA LEU A 37 -7.36 0.30 -7.82
C LEU A 37 -8.33 0.68 -6.71
N HIS A 38 -7.94 0.48 -5.44
CA HIS A 38 -8.75 0.89 -4.30
C HIS A 38 -9.06 2.40 -4.37
N PRO A 39 -10.30 2.85 -4.11
CA PRO A 39 -10.70 4.24 -4.30
C PRO A 39 -9.79 5.25 -3.58
N VAL A 40 -9.31 4.88 -2.38
CA VAL A 40 -8.38 5.70 -1.60
C VAL A 40 -7.03 5.82 -2.30
N SER A 41 -6.42 4.69 -2.70
CA SER A 41 -5.14 4.67 -3.42
C SER A 41 -5.23 5.43 -4.75
N ALA A 42 -6.30 5.24 -5.51
CA ALA A 42 -6.54 5.93 -6.77
C ALA A 42 -6.60 7.45 -6.57
N ALA A 43 -7.32 7.93 -5.55
CA ALA A 43 -7.36 9.34 -5.20
C ALA A 43 -5.97 9.88 -4.83
N LEU A 44 -5.20 9.12 -4.04
CA LEU A 44 -3.83 9.52 -3.65
C LEU A 44 -2.86 9.57 -4.83
N LEU A 45 -2.99 8.68 -5.81
CA LEU A 45 -2.23 8.74 -7.05
C LEU A 45 -2.54 10.02 -7.84
N VAL A 46 -3.82 10.41 -7.93
CA VAL A 46 -4.22 11.68 -8.55
C VAL A 46 -3.63 12.87 -7.80
N PHE A 47 -3.70 12.89 -6.46
CA PHE A 47 -3.06 13.94 -5.66
C PHE A 47 -1.54 14.02 -5.88
N SER A 48 -0.89 12.86 -6.03
CA SER A 48 0.54 12.77 -6.28
C SER A 48 0.89 13.39 -7.64
N ALA A 49 0.11 13.09 -8.67
CA ALA A 49 0.26 13.72 -9.99
C ALA A 49 0.06 15.25 -9.92
N ILE A 50 -0.94 15.73 -9.17
CA ILE A 50 -1.19 17.17 -8.97
C ILE A 50 -0.02 17.84 -8.24
N ALA A 51 0.55 17.19 -7.22
CA ALA A 51 1.69 17.71 -6.46
C ALA A 51 2.92 17.92 -7.36
N VAL A 52 3.22 16.91 -8.19
CA VAL A 52 4.29 16.95 -9.19
C VAL A 52 4.02 18.03 -10.24
N TRP A 53 2.80 18.10 -10.78
CA TRP A 53 2.44 19.06 -11.83
C TRP A 53 2.52 20.52 -11.34
N ARG A 54 2.05 20.81 -10.12
CA ARG A 54 2.14 22.15 -9.53
C ARG A 54 3.55 22.49 -9.02
N GLY A 55 4.42 21.49 -8.83
CA GLY A 55 5.75 21.67 -8.25
C GLY A 55 5.70 22.29 -6.85
N ASN A 56 4.61 22.06 -6.09
CA ASN A 56 4.40 22.65 -4.78
C ASN A 56 4.78 21.66 -3.68
N LEU A 57 5.87 21.96 -2.97
CA LEU A 57 6.40 21.12 -1.90
C LEU A 57 5.38 20.87 -0.79
N TRP A 58 4.53 21.85 -0.46
CA TRP A 58 3.53 21.67 0.61
C TRP A 58 2.46 20.65 0.23
N ILE A 59 2.05 20.62 -1.04
CA ILE A 59 1.12 19.61 -1.54
C ILE A 59 1.79 18.25 -1.52
N ALA A 60 3.05 18.14 -1.97
CA ALA A 60 3.80 16.88 -1.92
C ALA A 60 3.95 16.32 -0.49
N LEU A 61 4.21 17.18 0.50
CA LEU A 61 4.28 16.78 1.91
C LEU A 61 2.92 16.33 2.44
N ALA A 62 1.85 17.09 2.17
CA ALA A 62 0.50 16.71 2.58
C ALA A 62 0.08 15.37 1.95
N THR A 63 0.32 15.17 0.66
CA THR A 63 0.05 13.91 -0.03
C THR A 63 0.87 12.76 0.53
N SER A 64 2.16 12.98 0.86
CA SER A 64 3.00 11.96 1.50
C SER A 64 2.46 11.56 2.88
N LEU A 65 1.94 12.50 3.66
CA LEU A 65 1.29 12.19 4.95
C LEU A 65 0.03 11.33 4.76
N PHE A 66 -0.81 11.65 3.77
CA PHE A 66 -1.99 10.83 3.48
C PHE A 66 -1.62 9.42 3.01
N TRP A 67 -0.58 9.27 2.19
CA TRP A 67 -0.01 7.96 1.86
C TRP A 67 0.44 7.21 3.10
N SER A 68 1.19 7.84 4.01
CA SER A 68 1.62 7.21 5.24
C SER A 68 0.46 6.75 6.12
N ILE A 69 -0.60 7.55 6.24
CA ILE A 69 -1.81 7.17 6.99
C ILE A 69 -2.48 5.96 6.35
N TRP A 70 -2.62 5.95 5.03
CA TRP A 70 -3.24 4.86 4.30
C TRP A 70 -2.42 3.56 4.38
N ILE A 71 -1.09 3.64 4.21
CA ILE A 71 -0.17 2.51 4.39
C ILE A 71 -0.24 1.98 5.83
N ALA A 72 -0.25 2.86 6.83
CA ALA A 72 -0.36 2.45 8.22
C ALA A 72 -1.67 1.71 8.50
N HIS A 73 -2.79 2.16 7.91
CA HIS A 73 -4.07 1.46 8.01
C HIS A 73 -3.98 0.05 7.41
N ILE A 74 -3.49 -0.08 6.17
CA ILE A 74 -3.31 -1.39 5.52
C ILE A 74 -2.42 -2.31 6.36
N PHE A 75 -1.31 -1.78 6.86
CA PHE A 75 -0.36 -2.56 7.65
C PHE A 75 -0.95 -3.01 8.99
N VAL A 76 -1.73 -2.15 9.65
CA VAL A 76 -2.44 -2.49 10.90
C VAL A 76 -3.49 -3.57 10.63
N ASP A 77 -4.28 -3.44 9.56
CA ASP A 77 -5.27 -4.45 9.18
C ASP A 77 -4.60 -5.80 8.87
N ASP A 78 -3.44 -5.82 8.22
CA ASP A 78 -2.70 -7.06 7.94
C ASP A 78 -2.11 -7.70 9.22
N MET A 79 -1.69 -6.90 10.20
CA MET A 79 -0.98 -7.37 11.40
C MET A 79 -1.90 -7.72 12.58
N MET A 80 -3.00 -6.98 12.74
CA MET A 80 -3.87 -7.03 13.92
C MET A 80 -5.14 -7.84 13.69
N ASP A 81 -5.52 -8.10 12.44
CA ASP A 81 -6.65 -8.96 12.10
C ASP A 81 -6.19 -10.43 12.05
N ASP A 82 -6.42 -11.15 13.15
CA ASP A 82 -5.96 -12.53 13.37
C ASP A 82 -6.35 -13.52 12.25
N PRO A 83 -7.60 -13.56 11.75
CA PRO A 83 -7.97 -14.42 10.61
C PRO A 83 -7.27 -14.00 9.30
N ARG A 84 -7.11 -12.69 9.07
CA ARG A 84 -6.48 -12.18 7.83
C ARG A 84 -4.99 -12.45 7.80
N ARG A 85 -4.32 -12.31 8.95
CA ARG A 85 -2.90 -12.65 9.11
C ARG A 85 -2.66 -14.13 8.87
N THR A 86 -3.49 -14.99 9.48
CA THR A 86 -3.43 -16.45 9.27
C THR A 86 -3.65 -16.80 7.80
N ALA A 87 -4.63 -16.20 7.14
CA ALA A 87 -4.89 -16.41 5.71
C ALA A 87 -3.75 -15.90 4.81
N THR A 88 -3.03 -14.85 5.22
CA THR A 88 -1.86 -14.33 4.51
C THR A 88 -0.65 -15.26 4.67
N ASP A 89 -0.41 -15.78 5.88
CA ASP A 89 0.67 -16.75 6.15
C ASP A 89 0.46 -18.07 5.39
N LEU A 90 -0.80 -18.45 5.15
CA LEU A 90 -1.17 -19.61 4.34
C LEU A 90 -1.09 -19.37 2.84
N GLY A 91 -0.97 -18.10 2.41
CA GLY A 91 -0.93 -17.71 0.99
C GLY A 91 -2.31 -17.66 0.32
N CYS A 92 -3.40 -17.74 1.10
CA CYS A 92 -4.77 -17.58 0.61
C CYS A 92 -5.07 -16.13 0.20
N ILE A 93 -4.34 -15.17 0.78
CA ILE A 93 -4.38 -13.73 0.47
C ILE A 93 -2.96 -13.29 0.09
N GLY A 94 -2.83 -12.41 -0.89
CA GLY A 94 -1.53 -11.85 -1.27
C GLY A 94 -0.98 -10.89 -0.21
N HIS A 95 0.35 -10.81 -0.11
CA HIS A 95 1.00 -9.91 0.82
C HIS A 95 0.98 -8.46 0.29
N SER A 96 0.68 -7.47 1.13
CA SER A 96 0.60 -6.04 0.74
C SER A 96 1.97 -5.35 0.60
N THR A 97 3.06 -6.07 0.90
CA THR A 97 4.45 -5.60 0.92
C THR A 97 4.88 -4.88 -0.35
N LEU A 98 4.53 -5.44 -1.51
CA LEU A 98 4.91 -4.86 -2.80
C LEU A 98 4.24 -3.49 -3.02
N PHE A 99 2.95 -3.38 -2.69
CA PHE A 99 2.22 -2.11 -2.78
C PHE A 99 2.80 -1.05 -1.85
N ILE A 100 3.07 -1.42 -0.59
CA ILE A 100 3.65 -0.53 0.42
C ILE A 100 5.02 -0.03 -0.06
N GLY A 101 5.88 -0.91 -0.57
CA GLY A 101 7.18 -0.55 -1.12
C GLY A 101 7.09 0.44 -2.29
N LEU A 102 6.15 0.23 -3.21
CA LEU A 102 5.89 1.15 -4.32
C LEU A 102 5.40 2.52 -3.84
N ALA A 103 4.51 2.56 -2.86
CA ALA A 103 3.99 3.80 -2.31
C ALA A 103 5.09 4.62 -1.61
N PHE A 104 6.00 3.96 -0.87
CA PHE A 104 7.18 4.62 -0.31
C PHE A 104 8.10 5.21 -1.39
N ALA A 105 8.40 4.43 -2.43
CA ALA A 105 9.23 4.89 -3.55
C ALA A 105 8.60 6.10 -4.26
N LEU A 106 7.28 6.07 -4.47
CA LEU A 106 6.52 7.17 -5.06
C LEU A 106 6.57 8.43 -4.19
N CYS A 107 6.37 8.31 -2.87
CA CYS A 107 6.45 9.45 -1.94
C CYS A 107 7.85 10.09 -1.95
N ALA A 108 8.90 9.26 -1.92
CA ALA A 108 10.28 9.74 -2.00
C ALA A 108 10.56 10.45 -3.32
N ALA A 109 10.20 9.83 -4.45
CA ALA A 109 10.40 10.40 -5.79
C ALA A 109 9.67 11.75 -5.95
N MET A 110 8.41 11.83 -5.53
CA MET A 110 7.61 13.06 -5.57
C MET A 110 8.23 14.18 -4.73
N THR A 111 8.64 13.87 -3.50
CA THR A 111 9.22 14.85 -2.58
C THR A 111 10.56 15.36 -3.08
N LEU A 112 11.45 14.46 -3.53
CA LEU A 112 12.74 14.83 -4.10
C LEU A 112 12.59 15.67 -5.38
N TYR A 113 11.67 15.29 -6.27
CA TYR A 113 11.41 16.01 -7.51
C TYR A 113 10.89 17.44 -7.25
N THR A 114 9.90 17.58 -6.37
CA THR A 114 9.34 18.90 -6.03
C THR A 114 10.35 19.79 -5.29
N ALA A 115 11.16 19.22 -4.39
CA ALA A 115 12.26 19.92 -3.74
C ALA A 115 13.31 20.40 -4.76
N TYR A 116 13.71 19.55 -5.70
CA TYR A 116 14.65 19.90 -6.76
C TYR A 116 14.15 21.09 -7.60
N ILE A 117 12.88 21.07 -8.02
CA ILE A 117 12.28 22.21 -8.76
C ILE A 117 12.34 23.50 -7.94
N ARG A 118 12.02 23.43 -6.64
CA ARG A 118 12.04 24.60 -5.75
C ARG A 118 13.45 25.19 -5.62
N LEU A 119 14.46 24.34 -5.43
CA LEU A 119 15.86 24.74 -5.36
C LEU A 119 16.30 25.42 -6.66
N ARG A 120 16.00 24.80 -7.81
CA ARG A 120 16.32 25.37 -9.13
C ARG A 120 15.71 26.77 -9.32
N ARG A 121 14.45 26.97 -8.92
CA ARG A 121 13.79 28.28 -8.97
C ARG A 121 14.44 29.31 -8.03
N SER A 122 14.92 28.88 -6.86
CA SER A 122 15.57 29.78 -5.90
C SER A 122 16.93 30.29 -6.40
N HIS A 123 17.69 29.47 -7.12
CA HIS A 123 18.94 29.89 -7.74
C HIS A 123 18.71 30.94 -8.83
N LEU A 124 17.70 30.75 -9.69
CA LEU A 124 17.36 31.71 -10.74
C LEU A 124 16.90 33.07 -10.21
N ARG A 125 16.32 33.15 -9.00
CA ARG A 125 15.91 34.42 -8.39
C ARG A 125 17.04 35.23 -7.75
N ARG A 126 18.22 34.63 -7.57
CA ARG A 126 19.39 35.29 -6.95
C ARG A 126 20.36 35.89 -7.96
N GLN A 127 20.12 35.67 -9.26
CA GLN A 127 20.84 36.31 -10.37
C GLN A 127 20.02 37.50 -10.87
#